data_AF-A0A3A5MZD8-F1
#
_entry.id   AF-A0A3A5MZD8-F1
#
_cell.length_a   1.000
_cell.length_b   1.000
_cell.length_c   1.000
_cell.angle_alpha   90.00
_cell.angle_beta   90.00
_cell.angle_gamma   90.00
#
_symmetry.space_group_name_H-M   'P 1'
#
loop_
_entity.id
_entity.type
_entity.pdbx_description
1 polymer ?
#
loop_
_entity_poly.entity_id
_entity_poly.type
_entity_poly.pdbx_seq_one_letter_code
_entity_poly.pdbx_strand_id
1 'polypeptide(L)'
;MLTITHTHEAGTMIDGTCRGDGTAEVLKSAGWRWGRSISAWFVPQSRDRLPKLHTITRTTSALEAAGFEVTTEIDSSHRTTADVEAGKIERQADRVDALAAKAERKTGAEEAAWNNARAALDRLPEGGEPIKVGHHSEGRHRNAIAKADTAMRKSVEASAEATTAQARADAATHTTDARYNPVTVANRIETLGAAIRKLERRITAQCYDDTHGYIDATAEQIQARATRLAPHIDEKRDQIAYWEAVRAAQVESGTATGYDRATVKKGDRVKIRGQWREVVRANLKTVSVTTGYTWTDTAPYAEIQQLMRPE
;
A
#
# COMPACT_ATOMS: atom_id res chain seq x y z
N MET A 1 -21.60 -26.14 9.59
CA MET A 1 -20.34 -25.86 10.30
C MET A 1 -19.52 -24.88 9.49
N LEU A 2 -19.11 -23.77 10.11
CA LEU A 2 -18.25 -22.74 9.54
C LEU A 2 -16.87 -22.83 10.19
N THR A 3 -15.79 -22.64 9.42
CA THR A 3 -14.43 -22.66 9.98
C THR A 3 -13.76 -21.33 9.70
N ILE A 4 -13.39 -20.60 10.75
CA ILE A 4 -12.57 -19.39 10.65
C ILE A 4 -11.11 -19.79 10.84
N THR A 5 -10.32 -19.68 9.78
CA THR A 5 -8.89 -20.01 9.80
C THR A 5 -8.07 -18.73 9.72
N HIS A 6 -7.00 -18.67 10.50
CA HIS A 6 -5.97 -17.64 10.36
C HIS A 6 -4.58 -18.26 10.31
N THR A 7 -3.84 -17.91 9.26
CA THR A 7 -2.39 -18.08 9.18
C THR A 7 -1.77 -16.74 8.79
N HIS A 8 -0.47 -16.56 9.10
CA HIS A 8 0.22 -15.32 8.73
C HIS A 8 0.24 -15.11 7.20
N GLU A 9 0.44 -16.16 6.42
CA GLU A 9 0.50 -16.11 4.96
C GLU A 9 -0.84 -15.83 4.29
N ALA A 10 -1.92 -16.50 4.72
CA ALA A 10 -3.23 -16.39 4.07
C ALA A 10 -4.05 -15.21 4.64
N GLY A 11 -3.79 -14.84 5.90
CA GLY A 11 -4.65 -13.94 6.66
C GLY A 11 -5.84 -14.68 7.27
N THR A 12 -6.88 -13.94 7.65
CA THR A 12 -8.09 -14.49 8.25
C THR A 12 -9.16 -14.72 7.19
N MET A 13 -9.60 -15.97 7.06
CA MET A 13 -10.59 -16.44 6.09
C MET A 13 -11.67 -17.27 6.80
N ILE A 14 -12.79 -17.50 6.11
CA ILE A 14 -13.87 -18.36 6.60
C ILE A 14 -14.36 -19.27 5.49
N ASP A 15 -14.43 -20.55 5.81
CA ASP A 15 -14.93 -21.62 4.94
C ASP A 15 -16.29 -22.14 5.43
N GLY A 16 -17.00 -22.85 4.55
CA GLY A 16 -18.32 -23.43 4.83
C GLY A 16 -19.50 -22.49 4.56
N THR A 17 -19.26 -21.26 4.10
CA THR A 17 -20.33 -20.33 3.69
C THR A 17 -20.86 -20.68 2.30
N CYS A 18 -22.17 -20.52 2.06
CA CYS A 18 -22.78 -20.65 0.75
C CYS A 18 -23.67 -19.44 0.40
N ARG A 19 -24.00 -19.28 -0.89
CA ARG A 19 -24.83 -18.14 -1.30
C ARG A 19 -26.24 -18.31 -0.76
N GLY A 20 -26.69 -17.34 0.03
CA GLY A 20 -28.07 -17.30 0.54
C GLY A 20 -28.28 -18.03 1.87
N ASP A 21 -27.23 -18.46 2.55
CA ASP A 21 -27.31 -19.05 3.90
C ASP A 21 -27.51 -18.03 5.03
N GLY A 22 -27.45 -16.72 4.75
CA GLY A 22 -27.54 -15.66 5.75
C GLY A 22 -26.21 -15.28 6.43
N THR A 23 -25.11 -15.98 6.12
CA THR A 23 -23.78 -15.65 6.67
C THR A 23 -23.25 -14.31 6.14
N ALA A 24 -23.63 -13.96 4.91
CA ALA A 24 -23.14 -12.76 4.22
C ALA A 24 -23.46 -11.45 4.97
N GLU A 25 -24.66 -11.34 5.53
CA GLU A 25 -25.09 -10.17 6.31
C GLU A 25 -24.26 -10.02 7.60
N VAL A 26 -24.06 -11.13 8.31
CA VAL A 26 -23.25 -11.17 9.53
C VAL A 26 -21.80 -10.81 9.23
N LEU A 27 -21.21 -11.42 8.21
CA LEU A 27 -19.83 -11.20 7.80
C LEU A 27 -19.58 -9.74 7.35
N LYS A 28 -20.49 -9.16 6.56
CA LYS A 28 -20.40 -7.74 6.17
C LYS A 28 -20.44 -6.80 7.37
N SER A 29 -21.34 -7.03 8.32
CA SER A 29 -21.43 -6.20 9.54
C SER A 29 -20.17 -6.34 10.42
N ALA A 30 -19.56 -7.53 10.43
CA ALA A 30 -18.29 -7.79 11.08
C ALA A 30 -17.07 -7.23 10.32
N GLY A 31 -17.24 -6.64 9.12
CA GLY A 31 -16.19 -5.99 8.35
C GLY A 31 -15.45 -6.90 7.36
N TRP A 32 -15.97 -8.10 7.09
CA TRP A 32 -15.43 -9.02 6.11
C TRP A 32 -15.77 -8.58 4.68
N ARG A 33 -14.96 -9.02 3.72
CA ARG A 33 -15.20 -8.78 2.29
C ARG A 33 -15.16 -10.07 1.50
N TRP A 34 -15.97 -10.14 0.46
CA TRP A 34 -15.92 -11.23 -0.52
C TRP A 34 -14.81 -10.99 -1.53
N GLY A 35 -13.83 -11.88 -1.58
CA GLY A 35 -12.75 -11.86 -2.55
C GLY A 35 -13.14 -12.68 -3.78
N ARG A 36 -13.41 -12.03 -4.91
CA ARG A 36 -13.81 -12.73 -6.16
C ARG A 36 -12.72 -13.67 -6.71
N SER A 37 -11.45 -13.32 -6.51
CA SER A 37 -10.31 -14.11 -7.01
C SER A 37 -9.97 -15.31 -6.13
N ILE A 38 -10.33 -15.27 -4.85
CA ILE A 38 -10.12 -16.36 -3.88
C ILE A 38 -11.41 -17.12 -3.58
N SER A 39 -12.54 -16.68 -4.15
CA SER A 39 -13.88 -17.23 -3.93
C SER A 39 -14.21 -17.47 -2.45
N ALA A 40 -13.80 -16.55 -1.60
CA ALA A 40 -13.91 -16.70 -0.16
C ALA A 40 -14.12 -15.34 0.54
N TRP A 41 -14.71 -15.41 1.73
CA TRP A 41 -14.78 -14.28 2.65
C TRP A 41 -13.46 -14.14 3.40
N PHE A 42 -12.97 -12.91 3.51
CA PHE A 42 -11.73 -12.62 4.22
C PHE A 42 -11.83 -11.33 5.04
N VAL A 43 -11.01 -11.22 6.09
CA VAL A 43 -10.82 -9.98 6.83
C VAL A 43 -9.80 -9.11 6.09
N PRO A 44 -10.14 -7.87 5.67
CA PRO A 44 -9.20 -6.99 5.00
C PRO A 44 -7.95 -6.70 5.84
N GLN A 45 -6.80 -6.60 5.16
CA GLN A 45 -5.50 -6.34 5.80
C GLN A 45 -5.18 -7.31 6.97
N SER A 46 -5.50 -8.59 6.81
CA SER A 46 -5.14 -9.66 7.76
C SER A 46 -3.94 -10.48 7.27
N ARG A 47 -3.72 -10.53 5.96
CA ARG A 47 -2.60 -11.21 5.33
C ARG A 47 -1.26 -10.58 5.70
N ASP A 48 -0.24 -11.41 5.89
CA ASP A 48 1.11 -11.05 6.31
C ASP A 48 1.12 -10.27 7.64
N ARG A 49 0.17 -10.56 8.54
CA ARG A 49 -0.01 -9.92 9.85
C ARG A 49 -0.53 -10.92 10.87
N LEU A 50 -0.24 -10.65 12.14
CA LEU A 50 -0.80 -11.37 13.29
C LEU A 50 -2.34 -11.33 13.34
N PRO A 51 -2.99 -12.32 13.98
CA PRO A 51 -4.44 -12.45 14.01
C PRO A 51 -5.12 -11.25 14.66
N LYS A 52 -6.17 -10.72 14.01
CA LYS A 52 -7.05 -9.72 14.60
C LYS A 52 -8.05 -10.38 15.55
N LEU A 53 -7.56 -10.86 16.70
CA LEU A 53 -8.35 -11.66 17.65
C LEU A 53 -9.71 -11.03 17.96
N HIS A 54 -9.76 -9.71 18.23
CA HIS A 54 -11.02 -9.01 18.49
C HIS A 54 -12.04 -9.11 17.33
N THR A 55 -11.58 -9.09 16.08
CA THR A 55 -12.45 -9.25 14.90
C THR A 55 -12.92 -10.70 14.80
N ILE A 56 -12.02 -11.66 15.00
CA ILE A 56 -12.34 -13.09 14.98
C ILE A 56 -13.38 -13.40 16.06
N THR A 57 -13.10 -13.09 17.33
CA THR A 57 -14.01 -13.32 18.47
C THR A 57 -15.37 -12.66 18.24
N ARG A 58 -15.41 -11.40 17.80
CA ARG A 58 -16.68 -10.72 17.49
C ARG A 58 -17.46 -11.42 16.39
N THR A 59 -16.77 -11.90 15.34
CA THR A 59 -17.41 -12.60 14.22
C THR A 59 -17.95 -13.94 14.66
N THR A 60 -17.17 -14.72 15.42
CA THR A 60 -17.59 -16.00 16.00
C THR A 60 -18.87 -15.82 16.80
N SER A 61 -18.89 -14.90 17.77
CA SER A 61 -20.09 -14.65 18.59
C SER A 61 -21.30 -14.20 17.76
N ALA A 62 -21.10 -13.39 16.72
CA ALA A 62 -22.20 -12.93 15.87
C ALA A 62 -22.79 -14.05 15.00
N LEU A 63 -21.94 -14.97 14.52
CA LEU A 63 -22.37 -16.13 13.75
C LEU A 63 -23.08 -17.17 14.65
N GLU A 64 -22.55 -17.43 15.84
CA GLU A 64 -23.19 -18.31 16.82
C GLU A 64 -24.57 -17.76 17.25
N ALA A 65 -24.67 -16.45 17.49
CA ALA A 65 -25.95 -15.80 17.80
C ALA A 65 -26.96 -15.89 16.64
N ALA A 66 -26.49 -16.00 15.41
CA ALA A 66 -27.31 -16.25 14.22
C ALA A 66 -27.62 -17.74 13.99
N GLY A 67 -27.19 -18.63 14.90
CA GLY A 67 -27.48 -20.07 14.86
C GLY A 67 -26.49 -20.91 14.08
N PHE A 68 -25.35 -20.35 13.66
CA PHE A 68 -24.31 -21.11 12.98
C PHE A 68 -23.35 -21.76 13.97
N GLU A 69 -22.98 -23.02 13.72
CA GLU A 69 -21.87 -23.68 14.40
C GLU A 69 -20.55 -23.21 13.80
N VAL A 70 -19.64 -22.68 14.63
CA VAL A 70 -18.38 -22.07 14.20
C VAL A 70 -17.19 -22.69 14.93
N THR A 71 -16.16 -23.05 14.17
CA THR A 71 -14.85 -23.49 14.68
C THR A 71 -13.78 -22.46 14.32
N THR A 72 -12.80 -22.25 15.20
CA THR A 72 -11.67 -21.34 14.93
C THR A 72 -10.34 -22.06 14.96
N GLU A 73 -9.54 -21.89 13.91
CA GLU A 73 -8.18 -22.41 13.77
C GLU A 73 -7.21 -21.24 13.63
N ILE A 74 -6.50 -20.89 14.70
CA ILE A 74 -5.67 -19.68 14.74
C ILE A 74 -4.21 -20.07 14.96
N ASP A 75 -3.40 -19.90 13.92
CA ASP A 75 -1.95 -19.91 14.03
C ASP A 75 -1.45 -18.48 14.31
N SER A 76 -0.74 -18.31 15.42
CA SER A 76 -0.17 -17.02 15.84
C SER A 76 1.32 -16.88 15.53
N SER A 77 1.93 -17.90 14.91
CA SER A 77 3.27 -17.79 14.36
C SER A 77 3.30 -16.75 13.24
N HIS A 78 4.43 -16.08 13.08
CA HIS A 78 4.64 -15.14 11.99
C HIS A 78 5.73 -15.66 11.06
N ARG A 79 5.57 -15.43 9.76
CA ARG A 79 6.67 -15.62 8.81
C ARG A 79 7.73 -14.56 9.03
N THR A 80 8.95 -14.84 8.57
CA THR A 80 10.01 -13.84 8.61
C THR A 80 9.66 -12.66 7.70
N THR A 81 10.15 -11.48 8.05
CA THR A 81 9.96 -10.26 7.26
C THR A 81 10.62 -10.41 5.89
N ALA A 82 11.72 -11.16 5.81
CA ALA A 82 12.36 -11.47 4.54
C ALA A 82 11.40 -12.20 3.59
N ASP A 83 10.73 -13.27 4.05
CA ASP A 83 9.77 -14.03 3.24
C ASP A 83 8.56 -13.18 2.84
N VAL A 84 8.06 -12.36 3.78
CA VAL A 84 6.93 -11.46 3.54
C VAL A 84 7.27 -10.41 2.48
N GLU A 85 8.47 -9.83 2.54
CA GLU A 85 8.91 -8.83 1.58
C GLU A 85 9.23 -9.46 0.21
N ALA A 86 9.82 -10.65 0.17
CA ALA A 86 10.00 -11.43 -1.06
C ALA A 86 8.64 -11.70 -1.75
N GLY A 87 7.64 -12.19 -1.01
CA GLY A 87 6.30 -12.41 -1.55
C GLY A 87 5.55 -11.12 -1.92
N LYS A 88 5.93 -9.96 -1.38
CA LYS A 88 5.40 -8.66 -1.85
C LYS A 88 6.04 -8.24 -3.17
N ILE A 89 7.35 -8.46 -3.32
CA ILE A 89 8.08 -8.15 -4.55
C ILE A 89 7.53 -8.99 -5.69
N GLU A 90 7.37 -10.30 -5.49
CA GLU A 90 6.81 -11.23 -6.48
C GLU A 90 5.41 -10.79 -6.94
N ARG A 91 4.48 -10.58 -6.00
CA ARG A 91 3.14 -10.07 -6.35
C ARG A 91 3.16 -8.71 -7.05
N GLN A 92 4.11 -7.86 -6.71
CA GLN A 92 4.25 -6.56 -7.34
C GLN A 92 4.75 -6.71 -8.79
N ALA A 93 5.64 -7.68 -9.05
CA ALA A 93 6.06 -8.05 -10.40
C ALA A 93 4.88 -8.61 -11.20
N ASP A 94 4.14 -9.58 -10.66
CA ASP A 94 2.93 -10.12 -11.31
C ASP A 94 1.92 -9.01 -11.66
N ARG A 95 1.77 -8.05 -10.74
CA ARG A 95 0.90 -6.89 -10.94
C ARG A 95 1.41 -5.98 -12.06
N VAL A 96 2.71 -5.75 -12.14
CA VAL A 96 3.33 -4.96 -13.22
C VAL A 96 3.07 -5.64 -14.55
N ASP A 97 3.33 -6.95 -14.66
CA ASP A 97 3.13 -7.72 -15.89
C ASP A 97 1.67 -7.72 -16.32
N ALA A 98 0.74 -7.95 -15.39
CA ALA A 98 -0.69 -7.93 -15.66
C ALA A 98 -1.18 -6.54 -16.13
N LEU A 99 -0.62 -5.46 -15.58
CA LEU A 99 -0.95 -4.09 -15.99
C LEU A 99 -0.32 -3.72 -17.33
N ALA A 100 0.91 -4.15 -17.59
CA ALA A 100 1.57 -3.97 -18.88
C ALA A 100 0.80 -4.67 -20.01
N ALA A 101 0.46 -5.96 -19.81
CA ALA A 101 -0.38 -6.70 -20.76
C ALA A 101 -1.76 -6.06 -20.96
N LYS A 102 -2.32 -5.43 -19.91
CA LYS A 102 -3.57 -4.69 -20.03
C LYS A 102 -3.41 -3.39 -20.82
N ALA A 103 -2.31 -2.66 -20.63
CA ALA A 103 -1.99 -1.45 -21.39
C ALA A 103 -1.79 -1.76 -22.87
N GLU A 104 -1.08 -2.85 -23.19
CA GLU A 104 -0.90 -3.32 -24.57
C GLU A 104 -2.24 -3.64 -25.24
N ARG A 105 -3.12 -4.40 -24.59
CA ARG A 105 -4.47 -4.69 -25.12
C ARG A 105 -5.28 -3.41 -25.37
N LYS A 106 -5.12 -2.38 -24.53
CA LYS A 106 -5.82 -1.11 -24.69
C LYS A 106 -5.24 -0.26 -25.83
N THR A 107 -3.92 -0.30 -26.01
CA THR A 107 -3.24 0.31 -27.16
C THR A 107 -3.69 -0.34 -28.48
N GLY A 108 -3.75 -1.68 -28.55
CA GLY A 108 -4.28 -2.35 -29.73
C GLY A 108 -5.76 -2.04 -30.00
N ALA A 109 -6.56 -1.85 -28.95
CA ALA A 109 -7.96 -1.43 -29.08
C ALA A 109 -8.09 0.02 -29.57
N GLU A 110 -7.21 0.92 -29.13
CA GLU A 110 -7.10 2.30 -29.64
C GLU A 110 -6.76 2.32 -31.12
N GLU A 111 -5.73 1.59 -31.56
CA GLU A 111 -5.33 1.50 -32.97
C GLU A 111 -6.48 0.98 -33.84
N ALA A 112 -7.16 -0.08 -33.40
CA ALA A 112 -8.32 -0.61 -34.09
C ALA A 112 -9.47 0.41 -34.16
N ALA A 113 -9.75 1.14 -33.08
CA ALA A 113 -10.78 2.17 -33.06
C ALA A 113 -10.43 3.34 -33.98
N TRP A 114 -9.16 3.76 -34.01
CA TRP A 114 -8.65 4.81 -34.89
C TRP A 114 -8.76 4.41 -36.37
N ASN A 115 -8.33 3.20 -36.72
CA ASN A 115 -8.44 2.68 -38.08
C ASN A 115 -9.89 2.61 -38.54
N ASN A 116 -10.81 2.21 -37.65
CA ASN A 116 -12.24 2.21 -37.93
C ASN A 116 -12.81 3.63 -38.11
N ALA A 117 -12.38 4.58 -37.28
CA ALA A 117 -12.78 5.99 -37.41
C ALA A 117 -12.29 6.59 -38.73
N ARG A 118 -11.03 6.34 -39.10
CA ARG A 118 -10.45 6.74 -40.38
C ARG A 118 -11.24 6.16 -41.56
N ALA A 119 -11.47 4.85 -41.57
CA ALA A 119 -12.24 4.19 -42.61
C ALA A 119 -13.70 4.68 -42.68
N ALA A 120 -14.29 5.13 -41.57
CA ALA A 120 -15.64 5.71 -41.56
C ALA A 120 -15.65 7.13 -42.15
N LEU A 121 -14.61 7.93 -41.87
CA LEU A 121 -14.42 9.25 -42.46
C LEU A 121 -14.13 9.17 -43.96
N ASP A 122 -13.30 8.22 -44.40
CA ASP A 122 -12.95 8.05 -45.82
C ASP A 122 -14.15 7.65 -46.71
N ARG A 123 -15.26 7.19 -46.10
CA ARG A 123 -16.52 6.90 -46.79
C ARG A 123 -17.41 8.14 -46.98
N LEU A 124 -17.07 9.26 -46.36
CA LEU A 124 -17.80 10.51 -46.54
C LEU A 124 -17.39 11.19 -47.85
N PRO A 125 -18.28 11.97 -48.48
CA PRO A 125 -17.92 12.75 -49.65
C PRO A 125 -16.73 13.68 -49.37
N GLU A 126 -15.73 13.66 -50.25
CA GLU A 126 -14.58 14.55 -50.17
C GLU A 126 -15.05 16.02 -50.20
N GLY A 127 -14.52 16.85 -49.31
CA GLY A 127 -14.89 18.27 -49.22
C GLY A 127 -16.23 18.57 -48.53
N GLY A 128 -16.96 17.55 -48.03
CA GLY A 128 -18.16 17.76 -47.21
C GLY A 128 -19.40 18.20 -48.00
N GLU A 129 -19.79 17.42 -49.00
CA GLU A 129 -21.01 17.68 -49.79
C GLU A 129 -22.22 17.96 -48.88
N PRO A 130 -23.03 19.01 -49.13
CA PRO A 130 -24.25 19.24 -48.37
C PRO A 130 -25.24 18.07 -48.47
N ILE A 131 -25.99 17.82 -47.39
CA ILE A 131 -27.05 16.81 -47.40
C ILE A 131 -28.19 17.28 -48.31
N LYS A 132 -28.47 16.51 -49.36
CA LYS A 132 -29.61 16.73 -50.27
C LYS A 132 -30.93 16.35 -49.59
N VAL A 133 -31.54 17.31 -48.90
CA VAL A 133 -32.82 17.12 -48.18
C VAL A 133 -33.95 16.78 -49.16
N GLY A 134 -34.75 15.75 -48.84
CA GLY A 134 -35.83 15.26 -49.67
C GLY A 134 -35.41 14.32 -50.81
N HIS A 135 -34.10 14.06 -50.99
CA HIS A 135 -33.60 13.16 -52.03
C HIS A 135 -33.47 11.71 -51.50
N HIS A 136 -33.59 10.71 -52.39
CA HIS A 136 -33.51 9.29 -51.99
C HIS A 136 -32.17 8.90 -51.33
N SER A 137 -31.10 9.69 -51.51
CA SER A 137 -29.78 9.47 -50.89
C SER A 137 -29.63 10.10 -49.51
N GLU A 138 -30.58 10.92 -49.06
CA GLU A 138 -30.52 11.68 -47.80
C GLU A 138 -30.25 10.79 -46.58
N GLY A 139 -31.02 9.71 -46.44
CA GLY A 139 -30.89 8.78 -45.32
C GLY A 139 -29.52 8.09 -45.29
N ARG A 140 -28.98 7.73 -46.47
CA ARG A 140 -27.64 7.14 -46.58
C ARG A 140 -26.56 8.14 -46.13
N HIS A 141 -26.68 9.41 -46.54
CA HIS A 141 -25.72 10.45 -46.17
C HIS A 141 -25.72 10.70 -44.65
N ARG A 142 -26.89 10.92 -44.04
CA ARG A 142 -27.00 11.08 -42.58
C ARG A 142 -26.42 9.90 -41.81
N ASN A 143 -26.71 8.68 -42.26
CA ASN A 143 -26.20 7.47 -41.63
C ASN A 143 -24.67 7.35 -41.75
N ALA A 144 -24.08 7.77 -42.86
CA ALA A 144 -22.62 7.77 -43.03
C ALA A 144 -21.96 8.75 -42.05
N ILE A 145 -22.48 9.98 -41.94
CA ILE A 145 -22.00 10.98 -40.98
C ILE A 145 -22.13 10.47 -39.54
N ALA A 146 -23.30 9.94 -39.17
CA ALA A 146 -23.54 9.42 -37.82
C ALA A 146 -22.61 8.25 -37.46
N LYS A 147 -22.30 7.38 -38.43
CA LYS A 147 -21.32 6.29 -38.27
C LYS A 147 -19.91 6.83 -38.06
N ALA A 148 -19.49 7.83 -38.85
CA ALA A 148 -18.18 8.46 -38.72
C ALA A 148 -18.03 9.18 -37.37
N ASP A 149 -19.03 9.96 -36.94
CA ASP A 149 -19.05 10.61 -35.63
C ASP A 149 -18.97 9.59 -34.47
N THR A 150 -19.79 8.53 -34.54
CA THR A 150 -19.77 7.46 -33.53
C THR A 150 -18.42 6.75 -33.48
N ALA A 151 -17.80 6.48 -34.63
CA ALA A 151 -16.50 5.83 -34.70
C ALA A 151 -15.39 6.75 -34.14
N MET A 152 -15.44 8.05 -34.44
CA MET A 152 -14.51 9.03 -33.89
C MET A 152 -14.64 9.17 -32.37
N ARG A 153 -15.86 9.23 -31.83
CA ARG A 153 -16.08 9.24 -30.37
C ARG A 153 -15.46 8.01 -29.70
N LYS A 154 -15.68 6.83 -30.28
CA LYS A 154 -15.09 5.58 -29.79
C LYS A 154 -13.56 5.58 -29.84
N SER A 155 -12.93 6.17 -30.87
CA SER A 155 -11.47 6.27 -30.92
C SER A 155 -10.92 7.19 -29.84
N VAL A 156 -11.61 8.30 -29.53
CA VAL A 156 -11.22 9.20 -28.43
C VAL A 156 -11.34 8.49 -27.08
N GLU A 157 -12.45 7.79 -26.83
CA GLU A 157 -12.64 6.99 -25.61
C GLU A 157 -11.56 5.91 -25.47
N ALA A 158 -11.27 5.18 -26.55
CA ALA A 158 -10.24 4.15 -26.56
C ALA A 158 -8.84 4.72 -26.28
N SER A 159 -8.51 5.89 -26.84
CA SER A 159 -7.25 6.59 -26.58
C SER A 159 -7.11 7.03 -25.11
N ALA A 160 -8.19 7.56 -24.51
CA ALA A 160 -8.21 7.90 -23.10
C ALA A 160 -8.04 6.66 -22.20
N GLU A 161 -8.66 5.53 -22.57
CA GLU A 161 -8.50 4.26 -21.86
C GLU A 161 -7.08 3.69 -21.98
N ALA A 162 -6.47 3.77 -23.16
CA ALA A 162 -5.08 3.34 -23.40
C ALA A 162 -4.11 4.18 -22.57
N THR A 163 -4.23 5.51 -22.63
CA THR A 163 -3.43 6.43 -21.81
C THR A 163 -3.55 6.13 -20.32
N THR A 164 -4.77 5.92 -19.82
CA THR A 164 -5.01 5.58 -18.40
C THR A 164 -4.42 4.23 -18.03
N ALA A 165 -4.49 3.24 -18.92
CA ALA A 165 -3.92 1.92 -18.70
C ALA A 165 -2.38 1.98 -18.66
N GLN A 166 -1.76 2.73 -19.58
CA GLN A 166 -0.32 2.92 -19.61
C GLN A 166 0.17 3.64 -18.35
N ALA A 167 -0.45 4.76 -17.96
CA ALA A 167 -0.08 5.49 -16.75
C ALA A 167 -0.16 4.60 -15.48
N ARG A 168 -1.13 3.67 -15.43
CA ARG A 168 -1.23 2.69 -14.33
C ARG A 168 -0.14 1.63 -14.36
N ALA A 169 0.27 1.18 -15.55
CA ALA A 169 1.38 0.25 -15.71
C ALA A 169 2.69 0.92 -15.26
N ASP A 170 2.96 2.12 -15.75
CA ASP A 170 4.15 2.91 -15.40
C ASP A 170 4.23 3.16 -13.89
N ALA A 171 3.14 3.63 -13.28
CA ALA A 171 3.09 3.87 -11.84
C ALA A 171 3.34 2.60 -11.00
N ALA A 172 2.93 1.43 -11.49
CA ALA A 172 3.13 0.18 -10.78
C ALA A 172 4.62 -0.20 -10.67
N THR A 173 5.44 0.17 -11.65
CA THR A 173 6.88 -0.14 -11.69
C THR A 173 7.65 0.48 -10.51
N HIS A 174 7.27 1.69 -10.09
CA HIS A 174 7.95 2.44 -9.03
C HIS A 174 7.56 2.02 -7.61
N THR A 175 6.64 1.07 -7.43
CA THR A 175 6.08 0.74 -6.11
C THR A 175 7.13 0.11 -5.18
N THR A 176 7.95 -0.80 -5.71
CA THR A 176 9.03 -1.44 -4.96
C THR A 176 10.12 -0.41 -4.63
N ASP A 177 10.55 0.39 -5.59
CA ASP A 177 11.56 1.44 -5.38
C ASP A 177 11.15 2.43 -4.30
N ALA A 178 9.89 2.90 -4.32
CA ALA A 178 9.37 3.80 -3.29
C ALA A 178 9.38 3.18 -1.89
N ARG A 179 9.14 1.87 -1.79
CA ARG A 179 9.15 1.12 -0.53
C ARG A 179 10.54 0.96 0.05
N TYR A 180 11.54 0.78 -0.82
CA TYR A 180 12.97 0.63 -0.49
C TYR A 180 13.74 1.96 -0.55
N ASN A 181 13.10 3.08 -0.84
CA ASN A 181 13.75 4.39 -0.82
C ASN A 181 14.48 4.61 0.53
N PRO A 182 15.76 5.08 0.53
CA PRO A 182 16.57 5.22 1.75
C PRO A 182 15.90 6.01 2.89
N VAL A 183 15.16 7.07 2.57
CA VAL A 183 14.43 7.88 3.56
C VAL A 183 13.25 7.09 4.13
N THR A 184 12.50 6.40 3.26
CA THR A 184 11.38 5.53 3.65
C THR A 184 11.84 4.41 4.59
N VAL A 185 12.97 3.77 4.28
CA VAL A 185 13.56 2.72 5.13
C VAL A 185 13.96 3.28 6.50
N ALA A 186 14.62 4.45 6.55
CA ALA A 186 14.98 5.11 7.81
C ALA A 186 13.76 5.38 8.69
N ASN A 187 12.74 6.02 8.11
CA ASN A 187 11.51 6.37 8.80
C ASN A 187 10.75 5.13 9.30
N ARG A 188 10.83 4.03 8.54
CA ARG A 188 10.22 2.74 8.92
C ARG A 188 10.90 2.16 10.15
N ILE A 189 12.24 2.12 10.18
CA ILE A 189 13.01 1.65 11.35
C ILE A 189 12.63 2.48 12.59
N GLU A 190 12.57 3.81 12.47
CA GLU A 190 12.19 4.66 13.59
C GLU A 190 10.77 4.41 14.09
N THR A 191 9.82 4.24 13.17
CA THR A 191 8.41 3.95 13.47
C THR A 191 8.27 2.60 14.19
N LEU A 192 8.97 1.58 13.71
CA LEU A 192 8.97 0.26 14.33
C LEU A 192 9.59 0.29 15.73
N GLY A 193 10.72 0.98 15.91
CA GLY A 193 11.34 1.17 17.22
C GLY A 193 10.46 1.95 18.19
N ALA A 194 9.65 2.90 17.71
CA ALA A 194 8.63 3.57 18.52
C ALA A 194 7.47 2.63 18.89
N ALA A 195 7.06 1.77 17.98
CA ALA A 195 6.01 0.78 18.20
C ALA A 195 6.42 -0.25 19.27
N ILE A 196 7.65 -0.77 19.22
CA ILE A 196 8.18 -1.68 20.26
C ILE A 196 8.14 -1.01 21.63
N ARG A 197 8.69 0.21 21.77
CA ARG A 197 8.65 0.96 23.04
C ARG A 197 7.22 1.23 23.53
N LYS A 198 6.25 1.36 22.64
CA LYS A 198 4.83 1.50 23.00
C LYS A 198 4.25 0.19 23.53
N LEU A 199 4.61 -0.95 22.92
CA LEU A 199 4.20 -2.28 23.38
C LEU A 199 4.84 -2.62 24.73
N GLU A 200 6.13 -2.37 24.89
CA GLU A 200 6.86 -2.61 26.15
C GLU A 200 6.27 -1.78 27.29
N ARG A 201 5.99 -0.48 27.09
CA ARG A 201 5.31 0.34 28.10
C ARG A 201 3.91 -0.15 28.45
N ARG A 202 3.21 -0.80 27.52
CA ARG A 202 1.88 -1.36 27.78
C ARG A 202 1.94 -2.60 28.69
N ILE A 203 3.05 -3.33 28.69
CA ILE A 203 3.26 -4.47 29.59
C ILE A 203 3.18 -3.98 31.04
N THR A 204 3.92 -2.92 31.37
CA THR A 204 4.06 -2.38 32.74
C THR A 204 3.09 -1.25 33.07
N ALA A 205 2.12 -0.94 32.19
CA ALA A 205 1.21 0.18 32.39
C ALA A 205 0.34 -0.01 33.64
N GLN A 206 0.00 1.08 34.33
CA GLN A 206 -0.93 1.04 35.46
C GLN A 206 -2.30 0.48 35.05
N CYS A 207 -2.96 -0.21 35.98
CA CYS A 207 -4.35 -0.64 35.85
C CYS A 207 -5.24 0.33 36.64
N TYR A 208 -6.47 0.49 36.16
CA TYR A 208 -7.47 1.27 36.86
C TYR A 208 -8.27 0.35 37.78
N ASP A 209 -8.43 0.78 39.02
CA ASP A 209 -9.25 0.18 40.06
C ASP A 209 -10.32 1.20 40.48
N ASP A 210 -11.57 0.75 40.62
CA ASP A 210 -12.69 1.65 40.93
C ASP A 210 -12.56 2.30 42.32
N THR A 211 -11.82 1.69 43.25
CA THR A 211 -11.67 2.17 44.63
C THR A 211 -10.41 3.04 44.78
N HIS A 212 -9.30 2.65 44.13
CA HIS A 212 -7.99 3.26 44.35
C HIS A 212 -7.47 4.06 43.14
N GLY A 213 -8.24 4.13 42.04
CA GLY A 213 -7.82 4.78 40.81
C GLY A 213 -6.71 4.01 40.10
N TYR A 214 -5.71 4.72 39.56
CA TYR A 214 -4.59 4.07 38.86
C TYR A 214 -3.58 3.48 39.83
N ILE A 215 -3.41 2.16 39.77
CA ILE A 215 -2.45 1.40 40.57
C ILE A 215 -1.44 0.68 39.67
N ASP A 216 -0.27 0.39 40.22
CA ASP A 216 0.75 -0.37 39.49
C ASP A 216 0.26 -1.79 39.19
N ALA A 217 0.56 -2.27 37.98
CA ALA A 217 0.17 -3.61 37.58
C ALA A 217 0.89 -4.67 38.43
N THR A 218 0.15 -5.69 38.86
CA THR A 218 0.75 -6.81 39.60
C THR A 218 1.72 -7.60 38.72
N ALA A 219 2.64 -8.35 39.33
CA ALA A 219 3.58 -9.19 38.58
C ALA A 219 2.86 -10.18 37.64
N GLU A 220 1.74 -10.75 38.08
CA GLU A 220 0.90 -11.64 37.27
C GLU A 220 0.27 -10.92 36.07
N GLN A 221 -0.24 -9.71 36.28
CA GLN A 221 -0.80 -8.89 35.19
C GLN A 221 0.28 -8.49 34.17
N ILE A 222 1.47 -8.12 34.66
CA ILE A 222 2.65 -7.83 33.83
C ILE A 222 3.00 -9.06 32.99
N GLN A 223 3.09 -10.23 33.61
CA GLN A 223 3.43 -11.48 32.92
C GLN A 223 2.36 -11.86 31.88
N ALA A 224 1.08 -11.79 32.23
CA ALA A 224 -0.02 -12.07 31.30
C ALA A 224 0.00 -11.12 30.09
N ARG A 225 0.29 -9.83 30.31
CA ARG A 225 0.45 -8.84 29.23
C ARG A 225 1.70 -9.11 28.40
N ALA A 226 2.81 -9.49 29.02
CA ALA A 226 4.04 -9.84 28.33
C ALA A 226 3.81 -11.04 27.40
N THR A 227 3.22 -12.13 27.89
CA THR A 227 2.86 -13.29 27.08
C THR A 227 1.95 -12.92 25.93
N ARG A 228 0.90 -12.12 26.19
CA ARG A 228 -0.05 -11.69 25.15
C ARG A 228 0.58 -10.80 24.08
N LEU A 229 1.53 -9.94 24.45
CA LEU A 229 2.16 -8.97 23.54
C LEU A 229 3.45 -9.50 22.90
N ALA A 230 4.01 -10.62 23.38
CA ALA A 230 5.25 -11.20 22.87
C ALA A 230 5.21 -11.42 21.35
N PRO A 231 4.19 -12.06 20.74
CA PRO A 231 4.14 -12.25 19.29
C PRO A 231 4.21 -10.92 18.52
N HIS A 232 3.55 -9.87 19.04
CA HIS A 232 3.57 -8.55 18.42
C HIS A 232 4.94 -7.88 18.50
N ILE A 233 5.65 -8.06 19.61
CA ILE A 233 7.00 -7.52 19.82
C ILE A 233 7.98 -8.28 18.92
N ASP A 234 7.91 -9.60 18.89
CA ASP A 234 8.79 -10.46 18.09
C ASP A 234 8.65 -10.17 16.59
N GLU A 235 7.42 -10.06 16.08
CA GLU A 235 7.17 -9.66 14.70
C GLU A 235 7.80 -8.30 14.37
N LYS A 236 7.79 -7.32 15.32
CA LYS A 236 8.39 -6.01 15.05
C LYS A 236 9.91 -6.03 15.15
N ARG A 237 10.49 -6.88 16.01
CA ARG A 237 11.93 -7.08 16.10
C ARG A 237 12.48 -7.69 14.82
N ASP A 238 11.80 -8.72 14.30
CA ASP A 238 12.13 -9.32 13.00
C ASP A 238 12.02 -8.29 11.86
N GLN A 239 10.97 -7.45 11.86
CA GLN A 239 10.86 -6.34 10.90
C GLN A 239 12.03 -5.34 11.01
N ILE A 240 12.39 -4.93 12.23
CA ILE A 240 13.53 -4.01 12.44
C ILE A 240 14.82 -4.64 11.91
N ALA A 241 15.10 -5.90 12.27
CA ALA A 241 16.31 -6.59 11.84
C ALA A 241 16.43 -6.64 10.31
N TYR A 242 15.34 -6.96 9.62
CA TYR A 242 15.30 -6.93 8.15
C TYR A 242 15.58 -5.52 7.59
N TRP A 243 14.88 -4.49 8.08
CA TRP A 243 15.04 -3.13 7.54
C TRP A 243 16.39 -2.50 7.89
N GLU A 244 16.98 -2.85 9.04
CA GLU A 244 18.34 -2.46 9.40
C GLU A 244 19.37 -3.11 8.47
N ALA A 245 19.20 -4.39 8.12
CA ALA A 245 20.05 -5.06 7.13
C ALA A 245 19.94 -4.39 5.74
N VAL A 246 18.71 -4.08 5.30
CA VAL A 246 18.48 -3.30 4.06
C VAL A 246 19.18 -1.95 4.13
N ARG A 247 19.06 -1.24 5.26
CA ARG A 247 19.71 0.07 5.44
C ARG A 247 21.23 -0.04 5.41
N ALA A 248 21.81 -1.08 6.02
CA ALA A 248 23.24 -1.33 5.99
C ALA A 248 23.73 -1.55 4.53
N ALA A 249 23.04 -2.40 3.77
CA ALA A 249 23.35 -2.64 2.36
C ALA A 249 23.22 -1.37 1.49
N GLN A 250 22.26 -0.49 1.80
CA GLN A 250 22.13 0.81 1.13
C GLN A 250 23.30 1.74 1.41
N VAL A 251 23.82 1.74 2.64
CA VAL A 251 25.00 2.54 2.99
C VAL A 251 26.25 1.97 2.33
N GLU A 252 26.42 0.65 2.34
CA GLU A 252 27.55 -0.04 1.71
C GLU A 252 27.59 0.20 0.19
N SER A 253 26.44 0.14 -0.49
CA SER A 253 26.33 0.43 -1.92
C SER A 253 26.42 1.92 -2.27
N GLY A 254 26.44 2.82 -1.29
CA GLY A 254 26.41 4.27 -1.49
C GLY A 254 25.03 4.84 -1.89
N THR A 255 23.97 4.01 -1.93
CA THR A 255 22.59 4.46 -2.17
C THR A 255 22.08 5.34 -1.03
N ALA A 256 22.48 5.05 0.20
CA ALA A 256 22.28 5.88 1.37
C ALA A 256 23.62 6.43 1.85
N THR A 257 23.63 7.64 2.39
CA THR A 257 24.87 8.33 2.77
C THR A 257 25.49 7.85 4.08
N GLY A 258 24.73 7.18 4.94
CA GLY A 258 25.19 6.72 6.25
C GLY A 258 25.50 7.85 7.25
N TYR A 259 25.14 9.10 6.94
CA TYR A 259 25.39 10.23 7.83
C TYR A 259 24.63 10.10 9.15
N ASP A 260 25.24 10.64 10.19
CA ASP A 260 24.78 10.64 11.56
C ASP A 260 25.41 11.79 12.35
N ARG A 261 25.18 11.82 13.66
CA ARG A 261 25.75 12.83 14.55
C ARG A 261 27.29 12.78 14.65
N ALA A 262 27.91 11.62 14.42
CA ALA A 262 29.36 11.48 14.52
C ALA A 262 30.07 12.05 13.28
N THR A 263 29.40 11.97 12.12
CA THR A 263 29.93 12.36 10.82
C THR A 263 29.62 13.80 10.43
N VAL A 264 28.46 14.34 10.83
CA VAL A 264 28.04 15.72 10.54
C VAL A 264 28.27 16.63 11.76
N LYS A 265 28.95 17.75 11.55
CA LYS A 265 29.32 18.71 12.58
C LYS A 265 28.70 20.09 12.34
N LYS A 266 28.67 20.91 13.39
CA LYS A 266 28.30 22.32 13.28
C LYS A 266 29.27 23.04 12.34
N GLY A 267 28.75 23.87 11.45
CA GLY A 267 29.51 24.60 10.43
C GLY A 267 29.65 23.85 9.10
N ASP A 268 29.37 22.54 9.06
CA ASP A 268 29.32 21.79 7.79
C ASP A 268 28.19 22.31 6.89
N ARG A 269 28.32 22.13 5.58
CA ARG A 269 27.24 22.34 4.61
C ARG A 269 26.69 21.00 4.16
N VAL A 270 25.37 20.86 4.21
CA VAL A 270 24.66 19.65 3.80
C VAL A 270 23.70 19.95 2.66
N LYS A 271 23.61 19.05 1.69
CA LYS A 271 22.64 19.13 0.58
C LYS A 271 21.40 18.34 0.94
N ILE A 272 20.26 19.02 1.09
CA ILE A 272 18.97 18.43 1.44
C ILE A 272 17.97 18.85 0.36
N ARG A 273 17.31 17.88 -0.28
CA ARG A 273 16.32 18.12 -1.35
C ARG A 273 16.81 19.09 -2.42
N GLY A 274 18.08 18.95 -2.84
CA GLY A 274 18.71 19.80 -3.84
C GLY A 274 19.30 21.12 -3.34
N GLN A 275 19.04 21.52 -2.09
CA GLN A 275 19.51 22.80 -1.53
C GLN A 275 20.66 22.61 -0.54
N TRP A 276 21.72 23.40 -0.69
CA TRP A 276 22.81 23.47 0.29
C TRP A 276 22.44 24.36 1.47
N ARG A 277 22.56 23.83 2.69
CA ARG A 277 22.28 24.56 3.93
C ARG A 277 23.40 24.34 4.94
N GLU A 278 23.69 25.34 5.76
CA GLU A 278 24.71 25.24 6.81
C GLU A 278 24.13 24.56 8.05
N VAL A 279 24.91 23.70 8.68
CA VAL A 279 24.57 22.98 9.89
C VAL A 279 24.78 23.86 11.11
N VAL A 280 23.68 24.22 11.77
CA VAL A 280 23.69 24.98 13.02
C VAL A 280 23.91 24.08 14.23
N ARG A 281 23.35 22.86 14.20
CA ARG A 281 23.44 21.89 15.30
C ARG A 281 23.21 20.46 14.81
N ALA A 282 24.07 19.53 15.26
CA ALA A 282 23.89 18.09 15.07
C ALA A 282 23.19 17.46 16.29
N ASN A 283 21.95 17.00 16.12
CA ASN A 283 21.19 16.27 17.15
C ASN A 283 21.37 14.76 16.97
N LEU A 284 20.83 13.95 17.87
CA LEU A 284 20.99 12.49 17.79
C LEU A 284 20.37 11.90 16.52
N LYS A 285 19.21 12.41 16.08
CA LYS A 285 18.45 11.87 14.93
C LYS A 285 18.34 12.81 13.74
N THR A 286 18.57 14.10 13.98
CA THR A 286 18.33 15.16 13.02
C THR A 286 19.48 16.14 13.03
N VAL A 287 19.56 16.93 11.96
CA VAL A 287 20.44 18.08 11.85
C VAL A 287 19.59 19.35 11.75
N SER A 288 19.92 20.36 12.54
CA SER A 288 19.32 21.70 12.44
C SER A 288 20.14 22.52 11.44
N VAL A 289 19.48 23.09 10.45
CA VAL A 289 20.09 23.80 9.32
C VAL A 289 19.53 25.21 9.15
N THR A 290 20.32 26.10 8.57
CA THR A 290 19.92 27.48 8.25
C THR A 290 18.83 27.52 7.16
N THR A 291 17.89 28.46 7.27
CA THR A 291 16.81 28.66 6.27
C THR A 291 16.96 29.91 5.41
N GLY A 292 17.99 30.73 5.66
CA GLY A 292 18.10 32.09 5.12
C GLY A 292 17.33 33.15 5.94
N TYR A 293 16.60 32.72 6.97
CA TYR A 293 15.88 33.58 7.92
C TYR A 293 16.47 33.43 9.34
N THR A 294 15.85 34.09 10.31
CA THR A 294 16.26 34.07 11.73
C THR A 294 15.99 32.73 12.43
N TRP A 295 15.19 31.84 11.84
CA TRP A 295 14.90 30.52 12.39
C TRP A 295 15.61 29.38 11.65
N THR A 296 15.73 28.25 12.32
CA THR A 296 16.33 27.03 11.77
C THR A 296 15.25 26.04 11.33
N ASP A 297 15.61 25.17 10.39
CA ASP A 297 14.82 24.01 9.99
C ASP A 297 15.53 22.73 10.46
N THR A 298 14.81 21.61 10.53
CA THR A 298 15.36 20.32 10.98
C THR A 298 15.12 19.24 9.95
N ALA A 299 16.19 18.52 9.58
CA ALA A 299 16.10 17.40 8.65
C ALA A 299 16.66 16.11 9.30
N PRO A 300 16.05 14.94 9.06
CA PRO A 300 16.66 13.65 9.40
C PRO A 300 17.96 13.45 8.62
N TYR A 301 18.94 12.76 9.22
CA TYR A 301 20.21 12.47 8.53
C TYR A 301 20.02 11.69 7.23
N ALA A 302 18.98 10.84 7.15
CA ALA A 302 18.66 10.08 5.95
C ALA A 302 18.27 10.96 4.74
N GLU A 303 17.91 12.23 4.93
CA GLU A 303 17.61 13.17 3.85
C GLU A 303 18.84 13.90 3.30
N ILE A 304 20.00 13.78 3.96
CA ILE A 304 21.23 14.42 3.52
C ILE A 304 21.79 13.66 2.32
N GLN A 305 21.88 14.35 1.19
CA GLN A 305 22.36 13.83 -0.09
C GLN A 305 23.88 13.97 -0.22
N GLN A 306 24.45 15.06 0.29
CA GLN A 306 25.89 15.36 0.21
C GLN A 306 26.31 16.18 1.44
N LEU A 307 27.59 16.04 1.82
CA LEU A 307 28.23 16.78 2.91
C LEU A 307 29.48 17.48 2.37
N MET A 308 29.66 18.74 2.74
CA MET A 308 30.82 19.57 2.43
C MET A 308 31.31 20.22 3.72
N ARG A 309 32.60 20.07 4.03
CA ARG A 309 33.20 20.74 5.20
C ARG A 309 33.59 22.17 4.80
N PRO A 310 33.44 23.16 5.70
CA PRO A 310 33.98 24.49 5.46
C PRO A 310 35.51 24.40 5.31
N GLU A 311 36.05 25.26 4.45
CA GLU A 311 37.51 25.50 4.34
C GLU A 311 38.08 26.10 5.63
#